data_AF-A0A2A7UUJ5-F1
#
_entry.id   AF-A0A2A7UUJ5-F1
#
_cell.length_a   1.000
_cell.length_b   1.000
_cell.length_c   1.000
_cell.angle_alpha   90.00
_cell.angle_beta   90.00
_cell.angle_gamma   90.00
#
_symmetry.space_group_name_H-M   'P 1'
#
loop_
_entity.id
_entity.type
_entity.pdbx_description
1 polymer ?
#
loop_
_entity_poly.entity_id
_entity_poly.type
_entity_poly.pdbx_seq_one_letter_code
_entity_poly.pdbx_strand_id
1 'polypeptide(L)'
;MPQYIAHKPRRASDENWVLTAVSISLVAVLCMFALGYFLSNHWRQEAQEQRQQQQQFDAYRRATAPPAAARPTSPPLPADMQKAQEVRARLLANPNVTPGPGFDRPGVQSTGAAIVDAIDTAQERSAR
;
A
#
# COMPACT_ATOMS: atom_id res chain seq x y z
N MET A 1 -24.12 32.83 86.42
CA MET A 1 -24.54 32.95 85.00
C MET A 1 -23.61 32.07 84.17
N PRO A 2 -24.11 31.07 83.43
CA PRO A 2 -23.24 30.17 82.67
C PRO A 2 -22.76 30.86 81.38
N GLN A 3 -21.46 30.81 81.13
CA GLN A 3 -20.81 31.36 79.94
C GLN A 3 -20.93 30.36 78.78
N TYR A 4 -21.58 30.76 77.69
CA TYR A 4 -21.65 29.98 76.45
C TYR A 4 -20.33 30.14 75.68
N ILE A 5 -19.51 29.09 75.66
CA ILE A 5 -18.32 29.03 74.81
C ILE A 5 -18.78 28.73 73.38
N ALA A 6 -18.90 29.77 72.56
CA ALA A 6 -19.14 29.64 71.13
C ALA A 6 -17.97 28.90 70.47
N HIS A 7 -18.14 27.60 70.22
CA HIS A 7 -17.18 26.81 69.47
C HIS A 7 -17.29 27.23 68.01
N LYS A 8 -16.31 27.99 67.51
CA LYS A 8 -16.16 28.27 66.08
C LYS A 8 -15.76 26.95 65.41
N PRO A 9 -16.57 26.31 64.57
CA PRO A 9 -16.11 25.16 63.80
C PRO A 9 -15.07 25.71 62.80
N ARG A 10 -13.80 25.31 62.96
CA ARG A 10 -12.66 25.96 62.30
C ARG A 10 -11.79 24.91 61.60
N ARG A 11 -11.59 25.12 60.29
CA ARG A 11 -10.49 24.66 59.42
C ARG A 11 -10.35 23.18 59.08
N ALA A 12 -10.61 22.23 59.99
CA ALA A 12 -10.24 20.83 59.74
C ALA A 12 -10.97 20.17 58.55
N SER A 13 -12.21 20.57 58.26
CA SER A 13 -12.99 20.03 57.12
C SER A 13 -12.49 20.57 55.78
N ASP A 14 -12.09 21.83 55.71
CA ASP A 14 -11.62 22.46 54.47
C ASP A 14 -10.23 21.91 54.10
N GLU A 15 -9.38 21.67 55.10
CA GLU A 15 -8.01 21.18 54.89
C GLU A 15 -7.98 19.74 54.36
N ASN A 16 -8.86 18.87 54.87
CA ASN A 16 -9.05 17.51 54.33
C ASN A 16 -9.67 17.51 52.93
N TRP A 17 -10.56 18.45 52.63
CA TRP A 17 -11.13 18.60 51.29
C TRP A 17 -10.10 19.10 50.27
N VAL A 18 -9.27 20.07 50.67
CA VAL A 18 -8.15 20.57 49.85
C VAL A 18 -7.11 19.47 49.62
N LEU A 19 -6.73 18.72 50.66
CA LEU A 19 -5.79 17.59 50.54
C LEU A 19 -6.30 16.51 49.59
N THR A 20 -7.58 16.14 49.69
CA THR A 20 -8.18 15.16 48.79
C THR A 20 -8.27 15.68 47.36
N ALA A 21 -8.70 16.92 47.16
CA ALA A 21 -8.72 17.55 45.84
C ALA A 21 -7.32 17.59 45.19
N VAL A 22 -6.30 18.04 45.94
CA VAL A 22 -4.91 18.07 45.46
C VAL A 22 -4.41 16.67 45.13
N SER A 23 -4.68 15.67 45.97
CA SER A 23 -4.26 14.29 45.71
C SER A 23 -4.91 13.70 44.45
N ILE A 24 -6.21 13.96 44.24
CA ILE A 24 -6.94 13.47 43.06
C ILE A 24 -6.42 14.17 41.80
N SER A 25 -6.20 15.48 41.85
CA SER A 25 -5.60 16.22 40.74
C SER A 25 -4.21 15.69 40.40
N LEU A 26 -3.39 15.38 41.41
CA LEU A 26 -2.04 14.84 41.19
C LEU A 26 -2.10 13.46 40.52
N VAL A 27 -2.99 12.59 41.00
CA VAL A 27 -3.21 11.26 40.41
C VAL A 27 -3.75 11.38 38.98
N ALA A 28 -4.70 12.29 38.72
CA ALA A 28 -5.26 12.50 37.40
C ALA A 28 -4.19 12.97 36.39
N VAL A 29 -3.32 13.90 36.80
CA VAL A 29 -2.18 14.33 35.97
C VAL A 29 -1.23 13.17 35.70
N LEU A 30 -0.92 12.37 36.71
CA LEU A 30 -0.01 11.23 36.58
C LEU A 30 -0.60 10.15 35.66
N CYS A 31 -1.90 9.88 35.75
CA CYS A 31 -2.63 9.01 34.83
C CYS A 31 -2.61 9.55 33.39
N MET A 32 -2.81 10.86 33.19
CA MET A 32 -2.72 11.47 31.86
C MET A 32 -1.32 11.32 31.25
N PHE A 33 -0.27 11.55 32.04
CA PHE A 33 1.11 11.33 31.61
C PHE A 33 1.38 9.86 31.27
N ALA A 34 0.90 8.93 32.10
CA ALA A 34 1.07 7.50 31.86
C ALA A 34 0.33 7.04 30.59
N LEU A 35 -0.91 7.48 30.38
CA LEU A 35 -1.66 7.20 29.15
C LEU A 35 -0.94 7.78 27.92
N GLY A 36 -0.50 9.04 27.99
CA GLY A 36 0.23 9.68 26.90
C GLY A 36 1.52 8.94 26.55
N TYR A 37 2.27 8.50 27.57
CA TYR A 37 3.47 7.69 27.37
C TYR A 37 3.15 6.33 26.75
N PHE A 38 2.13 5.64 27.26
CA PHE A 38 1.71 4.33 26.75
C PHE A 38 1.27 4.39 25.28
N LEU A 39 0.40 5.37 24.94
CA LEU A 39 -0.01 5.59 23.55
C LEU A 39 1.19 5.94 22.68
N SER A 40 2.05 6.87 23.11
CA SER A 40 3.24 7.23 22.32
C SER A 40 4.15 6.03 22.07
N ASN A 41 4.31 5.14 23.06
CA ASN A 41 5.09 3.94 22.92
C ASN A 41 4.45 2.93 21.94
N HIS A 42 3.13 2.74 22.00
CA HIS A 42 2.36 1.95 21.04
C HIS A 42 2.55 2.46 19.60
N TRP A 43 2.32 3.76 19.37
CA TRP A 43 2.48 4.35 18.03
C TRP A 43 3.91 4.25 17.51
N ARG A 44 4.91 4.30 18.39
CA ARG A 44 6.32 4.08 18.02
C ARG A 44 6.58 2.66 17.56
N GLN A 45 5.94 1.66 18.16
CA GLN A 45 6.08 0.26 17.74
C GLN A 45 5.51 0.06 16.34
N GLU A 46 4.27 0.50 16.10
CA GLU A 46 3.64 0.41 14.78
C GLU A 46 4.43 1.18 13.70
N ALA A 47 4.93 2.38 14.04
CA ALA A 47 5.75 3.16 13.13
C ALA A 47 7.11 2.49 12.83
N GLN A 48 7.68 1.74 13.78
CA GLN A 48 8.91 0.97 13.57
C GLN A 48 8.65 -0.23 12.66
N GLU A 49 7.55 -0.96 12.86
CA GLU A 49 7.16 -2.09 12.01
C GLU A 49 6.92 -1.65 10.57
N GLN A 50 6.20 -0.55 10.35
CA GLN A 50 6.00 0.02 9.01
C GLN A 50 7.30 0.45 8.35
N ARG A 51 8.22 1.07 9.11
CA ARG A 51 9.55 1.46 8.60
C ARG A 51 10.38 0.23 8.22
N GLN A 52 10.33 -0.84 9.01
CA GLN A 52 11.02 -2.09 8.68
C GLN A 52 10.45 -2.72 7.41
N GLN A 53 9.13 -2.75 7.26
CA GLN A 53 8.48 -3.30 6.07
C GLN A 53 8.80 -2.49 4.81
N GLN A 54 8.80 -1.14 4.91
CA GLN A 54 9.22 -0.26 3.82
C GLN A 54 10.69 -0.48 3.44
N GLN A 55 11.59 -0.60 4.42
CA GLN A 55 13.00 -0.86 4.18
C GLN A 55 13.22 -2.21 3.48
N GLN A 56 12.50 -3.25 3.89
CA GLN A 56 12.54 -4.57 3.24
C GLN A 56 12.02 -4.50 1.81
N PHE A 57 10.91 -3.79 1.57
CA PHE A 57 10.38 -3.60 0.23
C PHE A 57 11.34 -2.80 -0.65
N ASP A 58 11.95 -1.74 -0.13
CA ASP A 58 12.95 -0.95 -0.88
C ASP A 58 14.22 -1.74 -1.16
N ALA A 59 14.64 -2.61 -0.25
CA ALA A 59 15.76 -3.52 -0.46
C ALA A 59 15.44 -4.57 -1.52
N TYR A 60 14.26 -5.19 -1.45
CA TYR A 60 13.78 -6.12 -2.47
C TYR A 60 13.67 -5.44 -3.82
N ARG A 61 13.05 -4.26 -3.88
CA ARG A 61 12.92 -3.44 -5.09
C ARG A 61 14.28 -3.04 -5.65
N ARG A 62 15.29 -2.74 -4.81
CA ARG A 62 16.65 -2.47 -5.29
C ARG A 62 17.35 -3.71 -5.84
N ALA A 63 17.15 -4.88 -5.20
CA ALA A 63 17.73 -6.14 -5.64
C ALA A 63 17.06 -6.69 -6.91
N THR A 64 15.75 -6.44 -7.07
CA THR A 64 14.96 -6.85 -8.23
C THR A 64 14.78 -5.74 -9.26
N ALA A 65 15.26 -4.53 -8.98
CA ALA A 65 15.34 -3.47 -9.96
C ALA A 65 16.22 -3.99 -11.10
N PRO A 66 15.72 -4.01 -12.34
CA PRO A 66 16.59 -4.29 -13.47
C PRO A 66 17.74 -3.26 -13.41
N PRO A 67 18.99 -3.68 -13.62
CA PRO A 67 20.13 -2.77 -13.56
C PRO A 67 19.82 -1.55 -14.41
N ALA A 68 19.90 -0.35 -13.81
CA ALA A 68 19.82 0.90 -14.53
C ALA A 68 20.83 0.79 -15.67
N ALA A 69 20.32 0.82 -16.90
CA ALA A 69 21.05 0.58 -18.12
C ALA A 69 22.51 1.08 -18.03
N ALA A 70 23.46 0.16 -17.84
CA ALA A 70 24.52 0.10 -18.84
C ALA A 70 23.78 0.11 -20.17
N ARG A 71 24.03 1.10 -21.04
CA ARG A 71 23.41 1.17 -22.39
C ARG A 71 23.20 -0.26 -22.86
N PRO A 72 21.95 -0.73 -23.02
CA PRO A 72 21.76 -2.07 -23.49
C PRO A 72 22.28 -2.04 -24.92
N THR A 73 23.47 -2.61 -25.16
CA THR A 73 23.50 -3.63 -26.20
C THR A 73 22.52 -4.69 -25.72
N SER A 74 21.24 -4.45 -26.04
CA SER A 74 20.17 -5.38 -25.77
C SER A 74 20.68 -6.73 -26.28
N PRO A 75 20.64 -7.81 -25.47
CA PRO A 75 20.63 -9.13 -26.07
C PRO A 75 19.55 -9.09 -27.15
N PRO A 76 19.81 -9.55 -28.38
CA PRO A 76 18.76 -9.61 -29.38
C PRO A 76 17.56 -10.28 -28.71
N LEU A 77 16.38 -9.63 -28.75
CA LEU A 77 15.15 -10.24 -28.25
C LEU A 77 15.14 -11.68 -28.78
N PRO A 78 14.84 -12.69 -27.94
CA PRO A 78 14.69 -14.05 -28.43
C PRO A 78 13.80 -14.02 -29.67
N ALA A 79 14.23 -14.65 -30.77
CA ALA A 79 13.56 -14.53 -32.07
C ALA A 79 12.04 -14.81 -31.98
N ASP A 80 11.63 -15.63 -31.01
CA ASP A 80 10.25 -15.97 -30.72
C ASP A 80 9.44 -14.79 -30.15
N MET A 81 10.03 -13.93 -29.33
CA MET A 81 9.38 -12.71 -28.83
C MET A 81 9.26 -11.63 -29.90
N GLN A 82 10.25 -11.52 -30.80
CA GLN A 82 10.16 -10.64 -31.97
C GLN A 82 9.02 -11.06 -32.88
N LYS A 83 8.91 -12.35 -33.19
CA LYS A 83 7.80 -12.90 -33.98
C LYS A 83 6.44 -12.68 -33.32
N ALA A 84 6.33 -12.87 -32.00
CA ALA A 84 5.07 -12.62 -31.30
C ALA A 84 4.63 -11.13 -31.37
N GLN A 85 5.57 -10.20 -31.28
CA GLN A 85 5.28 -8.77 -31.43
C GLN A 85 4.86 -8.40 -32.86
N GLU A 86 5.51 -8.98 -33.86
CA GLU A 86 5.16 -8.80 -35.28
C GLU A 86 3.76 -9.35 -35.58
N VAL A 87 3.43 -10.54 -35.10
CA VAL A 87 2.11 -11.15 -35.25
C VAL A 87 1.04 -10.31 -34.56
N ARG A 88 1.31 -9.81 -33.35
CA ARG A 88 0.41 -8.89 -32.65
C ARG A 88 0.16 -7.62 -33.45
N ALA A 89 1.21 -7.02 -34.01
CA ALA A 89 1.10 -5.81 -34.82
C ALA A 89 0.27 -6.06 -36.10
N ARG A 90 0.46 -7.20 -36.77
CA ARG A 90 -0.33 -7.59 -37.94
C ARG A 90 -1.81 -7.82 -37.61
N LEU A 91 -2.10 -8.41 -36.45
CA LEU A 91 -3.47 -8.63 -36.00
C LEU A 91 -4.19 -7.32 -35.63
N LEU A 92 -3.53 -6.40 -34.93
CA LEU A 92 -4.12 -5.10 -34.58
C LEU A 92 -4.28 -4.16 -35.78
N ALA A 93 -3.54 -4.39 -36.87
CA ALA A 93 -3.72 -3.66 -38.13
C ALA A 93 -4.97 -4.10 -38.90
N ASN A 94 -5.57 -5.26 -38.56
CA ASN A 94 -6.77 -5.74 -39.21
C ASN A 94 -8.03 -5.17 -38.52
N PRO A 95 -8.90 -4.44 -39.24
CA PRO A 95 -10.10 -3.82 -38.66
C PRO A 95 -11.10 -4.83 -38.08
N ASN A 96 -10.97 -6.12 -38.40
CA ASN A 96 -11.82 -7.20 -37.90
C ASN A 96 -11.34 -7.81 -36.57
N VAL A 97 -10.23 -7.31 -36.00
CA VAL A 97 -9.66 -7.82 -34.75
C VAL A 97 -9.91 -6.83 -33.61
N THR A 98 -10.85 -7.16 -32.74
CA THR A 98 -11.09 -6.40 -31.50
C THR A 98 -10.40 -7.11 -30.32
N PRO A 99 -9.34 -6.53 -29.72
CA PRO A 99 -8.62 -7.19 -28.64
C PRO A 99 -9.48 -7.23 -27.36
N GLY A 100 -9.82 -8.45 -26.92
CA GLY A 100 -10.50 -8.71 -25.65
C GLY A 100 -9.53 -9.12 -24.52
N PRO A 101 -10.02 -9.28 -23.28
CA PRO A 101 -9.20 -9.75 -22.16
C PRO A 101 -8.54 -11.10 -22.49
N GLY A 102 -7.20 -11.17 -22.47
CA GLY A 102 -6.43 -12.38 -22.79
C GLY A 102 -5.84 -12.44 -24.20
N PHE A 103 -6.01 -11.39 -25.01
CA PHE A 103 -5.38 -11.27 -26.34
C PHE A 103 -3.84 -11.31 -26.31
N ASP A 104 -3.21 -10.94 -25.18
CA ASP A 104 -1.75 -10.99 -25.02
C ASP A 104 -1.19 -12.41 -24.78
N ARG A 105 -2.05 -13.44 -24.73
CA ARG A 105 -1.57 -14.83 -24.62
C ARG A 105 -1.07 -15.33 -25.98
N PRO A 106 0.13 -15.95 -26.04
CA PRO A 106 0.75 -16.35 -27.30
C PRO A 106 -0.13 -17.31 -28.13
N GLY A 107 -0.89 -18.20 -27.47
CA GLY A 107 -1.80 -19.13 -28.16
C GLY A 107 -3.03 -18.47 -28.80
N VAL A 108 -3.45 -17.30 -28.32
CA VAL A 108 -4.59 -16.56 -28.89
C VAL A 108 -4.15 -15.80 -30.14
N GLN A 109 -2.95 -15.23 -30.12
CA GLN A 109 -2.36 -14.53 -31.27
C GLN A 109 -2.01 -15.50 -32.40
N SER A 110 -1.45 -16.68 -32.09
CA SER A 110 -1.18 -17.70 -33.11
C SER A 110 -2.46 -18.18 -33.80
N THR A 111 -3.53 -18.37 -33.02
CA THR A 111 -4.84 -18.79 -33.55
C THR A 111 -5.48 -17.68 -34.37
N GLY A 112 -5.44 -16.43 -33.90
CA GLY A 112 -5.94 -15.28 -34.65
C GLY A 112 -5.21 -15.08 -35.98
N ALA A 113 -3.89 -15.27 -36.01
CA ALA A 113 -3.09 -15.13 -37.22
C ALA A 113 -3.44 -16.19 -38.27
N ALA A 114 -3.62 -17.45 -37.85
CA ALA A 114 -4.04 -18.53 -38.75
C ALA A 114 -5.44 -18.29 -39.33
N ILE A 115 -6.35 -17.72 -38.54
CA ILE A 115 -7.70 -17.38 -39.01
C ILE A 115 -7.65 -16.26 -40.07
N VAL A 116 -6.88 -15.20 -39.82
CA VAL A 116 -6.73 -14.09 -40.78
C VAL A 116 -6.09 -14.59 -42.09
N ASP A 117 -5.03 -15.41 -42.00
CA ASP A 117 -4.34 -15.95 -43.18
C ASP A 117 -5.27 -16.87 -44.02
N ALA A 118 -6.12 -17.66 -43.36
CA ALA A 118 -7.12 -18.48 -44.03
C ALA A 118 -8.21 -17.64 -44.71
N ILE A 119 -8.64 -16.53 -44.10
CA ILE A 119 -9.62 -15.60 -44.68
C ILE A 119 -9.02 -14.88 -45.89
N ASP A 120 -7.82 -14.34 -45.77
CA ASP A 120 -7.13 -13.66 -46.86
C ASP A 120 -6.94 -14.60 -48.05
N THR A 121 -6.49 -15.84 -47.80
CA THR A 121 -6.36 -16.88 -48.83
C THR A 121 -7.71 -17.23 -49.48
N ALA A 122 -8.79 -17.32 -48.69
CA ALA A 122 -10.13 -17.60 -49.21
C ALA A 122 -10.69 -16.43 -50.03
N GLN A 123 -10.42 -15.18 -49.63
CA GLN A 123 -10.81 -13.98 -50.37
C GLN A 123 -10.04 -13.85 -51.70
N GLU A 124 -8.73 -14.08 -51.70
CA GLU A 124 -7.92 -14.11 -52.92
C GLU A 124 -8.38 -15.21 -53.89
N ARG A 125 -8.81 -16.36 -53.37
CA ARG A 125 -9.37 -17.45 -54.18
C ARG A 125 -10.76 -17.15 -54.72
N SER A 126 -11.56 -16.34 -54.01
CA SER A 126 -12.91 -15.96 -54.43
C SER A 126 -12.93 -14.76 -55.39
N ALA A 127 -11.82 -14.02 -55.47
CA ALA A 127 -11.62 -12.89 -56.37
C ALA A 127 -11.00 -13.29 -57.75
N ARG A 128 -10.72 -14.58 -57.95
CA ARG A 128 -10.37 -15.18 -59.26
C ARG A 128 -11.56 -15.92 -59.84
#